data_AF-A0A922Y0W4-F1
#
_entry.id   AF-A0A922Y0W4-F1
#
_cell.length_a   1.000
_cell.length_b   1.000
_cell.length_c   1.000
_cell.angle_alpha   90.00
_cell.angle_beta   90.00
_cell.angle_gamma   90.00
#
_symmetry.space_group_name_H-M   'P 1'
#
loop_
_entity.id
_entity.type
_entity.pdbx_description
1 polymer ?
#
loop_
_entity_poly.entity_id
_entity_poly.type
_entity_poly.pdbx_seq_one_letter_code
_entity_poly.pdbx_strand_id
1 'polypeptide(L)' 'MDFIVDDLNERLRLAPGDSGTILWKDFYADYGIQRFKAPRPDQIKEQARAKFGLIVSFGDNVVNVAYDRNFNPI' A
#
# COMPACT_ATOMS: atom_id res chain seq x y z
N MET A 1 0.12 -7.47 9.47
CA MET A 1 -0.33 -7.19 8.09
C MET A 1 -1.01 -5.84 8.08
N ASP A 2 -1.92 -5.62 9.04
CA ASP A 2 -2.51 -4.32 9.39
C ASP A 2 -1.49 -3.17 9.50
N PHE A 3 -0.33 -3.39 10.13
CA PHE A 3 0.68 -2.34 10.27
C PHE A 3 1.20 -1.80 8.93
N ILE A 4 1.25 -2.63 7.87
CA ILE A 4 1.69 -2.18 6.55
C ILE A 4 0.59 -1.29 5.95
N VAL A 5 -0.66 -1.74 6.01
CA VAL A 5 -1.80 -0.99 5.47
C VAL A 5 -1.97 0.36 6.18
N ASP A 6 -1.82 0.39 7.50
CA ASP A 6 -1.88 1.61 8.30
C ASP A 6 -0.74 2.57 7.98
N ASP A 7 0.48 2.05 7.82
CA ASP A 7 1.64 2.85 7.44
C ASP A 7 1.54 3.39 6.01
N LEU A 8 1.04 2.59 5.05
CA LEU A 8 0.80 3.05 3.68
C LEU A 8 -0.23 4.19 3.64
N ASN A 9 -1.29 4.11 4.45
CA ASN A 9 -2.26 5.20 4.57
C ASN A 9 -1.64 6.46 5.18
N GLU A 10 -0.86 6.31 6.26
CA GLU A 10 -0.22 7.45 6.92
C GLU A 10 0.80 8.13 5.98
N ARG A 11 1.59 7.35 5.26
CA ARG A 11 2.52 7.86 4.25
C ARG A 11 1.80 8.65 3.16
N LEU A 12 0.68 8.13 2.67
CA LEU A 12 -0.09 8.82 1.63
C LEU A 12 -0.78 10.08 2.19
N ARG A 13 -1.26 10.05 3.43
CA ARG A 13 -1.84 11.20 4.13
C ARG A 13 -0.84 12.34 4.32
N LEU A 14 0.43 12.01 4.56
CA LEU A 14 1.52 12.97 4.70
C LEU A 14 2.11 13.40 3.35
N ALA A 15 1.82 12.69 2.27
CA ALA A 15 2.28 13.05 0.94
C ALA A 15 1.48 14.26 0.41
N PRO A 16 2.10 15.13 -0.43
CA PRO A 16 1.45 16.32 -0.97
C PRO A 16 0.37 16.02 -2.04
N GLY A 17 0.04 14.74 -2.29
CA GLY A 17 -0.93 14.37 -3.31
C GLY A 17 -1.55 13.00 -3.06
N ASP A 18 -2.53 12.66 -3.91
CA ASP A 18 -3.40 11.50 -3.73
C ASP A 18 -2.80 10.17 -4.19
N SER A 19 -1.55 10.18 -4.60
CA SER A 19 -0.80 9.00 -5.01
C SER A 19 0.66 9.11 -4.58
N GLY A 20 1.22 7.99 -4.15
CA GLY A 20 2.62 7.84 -3.77
C GLY A 20 3.25 6.59 -4.38
N THR A 21 4.55 6.67 -4.63
CA THR A 21 5.37 5.57 -5.15
C THR A 21 6.45 5.24 -4.14
N ILE A 22 6.60 3.96 -3.83
CA ILE A 22 7.59 3.43 -2.89
C ILE A 22 8.47 2.44 -3.64
N LEU A 23 9.80 2.61 -3.60
CA LEU A 23 10.71 1.64 -4.21
C LEU A 23 10.68 0.33 -3.42
N TRP A 24 10.82 -0.81 -4.11
CA TRP A 24 10.86 -2.11 -3.42
C TRP A 24 11.96 -2.19 -2.35
N LYS A 25 13.13 -1.60 -2.62
CA LYS A 25 14.24 -1.55 -1.67
C LYS A 25 13.80 -0.95 -0.33
N ASP A 26 13.10 0.19 -0.39
CA ASP A 26 12.66 0.92 0.78
C ASP A 26 11.49 0.18 1.45
N PHE A 27 10.57 -0.38 0.65
CA PHE A 27 9.49 -1.22 1.15
C PHE A 27 10.01 -2.45 1.93
N TYR A 28 11.07 -3.11 1.45
CA TYR A 28 11.69 -4.23 2.14
C TYR A 28 12.38 -3.80 3.44
N ALA A 29 13.08 -2.67 3.42
CA ALA A 29 13.76 -2.12 4.59
C ALA A 29 12.78 -1.69 5.68
N ASP A 30 11.76 -0.90 5.31
CA ASP A 30 10.78 -0.31 6.22
C ASP A 30 9.93 -1.37 6.93
N TYR A 31 9.64 -2.48 6.24
CA TYR A 31 8.79 -3.54 6.78
C TYR A 31 9.55 -4.79 7.22
N GLY A 32 10.89 -4.76 7.19
CA GLY A 32 11.76 -5.87 7.59
C GLY A 32 11.48 -7.16 6.81
N ILE A 33 11.03 -7.04 5.56
CA ILE A 33 10.62 -8.19 4.76
C ILE A 33 11.83 -8.70 3.98
N GLN A 34 12.24 -9.95 4.24
CA GLN A 34 13.34 -10.57 3.50
C GLN A 34 12.87 -11.25 2.20
N ARG A 35 11.59 -11.68 2.15
CA ARG A 35 10.95 -12.27 0.96
C ARG A 35 9.46 -11.94 0.93
N PHE A 36 9.00 -11.34 -0.16
CA PHE A 36 7.58 -11.16 -0.45
C PHE A 36 7.06 -12.42 -1.17
N LYS A 37 6.30 -13.27 -0.47
CA LYS A 37 5.65 -14.45 -1.07
C LYS A 37 4.20 -14.13 -1.43
N ALA A 38 3.74 -14.54 -2.62
CA ALA A 38 2.30 -14.64 -2.90
C ALA A 38 1.69 -15.64 -1.88
N PRO A 39 0.63 -15.32 -1.13
CA PRO A 39 -0.49 -14.40 -1.42
C PRO A 39 -0.48 -13.03 -0.70
N ARG A 40 0.64 -12.66 -0.07
CA ARG A 40 0.76 -11.42 0.73
C ARG A 40 0.41 -10.11 -0.01
N PRO A 41 0.74 -9.91 -1.30
CA PRO A 41 0.35 -8.71 -2.02
C PRO A 41 -1.17 -8.55 -2.11
N ASP A 42 -1.89 -9.61 -2.45
CA ASP A 42 -3.33 -9.51 -2.69
C ASP A 42 -4.11 -9.25 -1.41
N GLN A 43 -3.66 -9.84 -0.30
CA GLN A 43 -4.21 -9.55 1.03
C GLN A 43 -4.02 -8.09 1.44
N ILE A 44 -2.85 -7.49 1.14
CA ILE A 44 -2.60 -6.07 1.41
C ILE A 44 -3.50 -5.19 0.55
N LYS A 45 -3.70 -5.52 -0.73
CA LYS A 45 -4.61 -4.76 -1.62
C LYS A 45 -6.04 -4.79 -1.08
N GLU A 46 -6.53 -5.96 -0.74
CA GLU A 46 -7.90 -6.15 -0.25
C GLU A 46 -8.13 -5.40 1.07
N GLN A 47 -7.21 -5.54 2.02
CA GLN A 47 -7.29 -4.84 3.30
C GLN A 47 -7.17 -3.32 3.15
N ALA A 48 -6.24 -2.83 2.33
CA ALA A 48 -6.03 -1.40 2.11
C ALA A 48 -7.26 -0.76 1.45
N ARG A 49 -7.88 -1.46 0.50
CA ARG A 49 -9.14 -1.03 -0.10
C ARG A 49 -10.28 -1.03 0.90
N ALA A 50 -10.46 -2.12 1.65
CA ALA A 50 -11.57 -2.26 2.59
C ALA A 50 -11.49 -1.27 3.77
N LYS A 51 -10.29 -1.00 4.28
CA LYS A 51 -10.10 -0.17 5.49
C LYS A 51 -10.05 1.33 5.20
N PHE A 52 -9.40 1.72 4.10
CA PHE A 52 -9.07 3.12 3.82
C PHE A 52 -9.44 3.58 2.41
N GLY A 53 -10.03 2.72 1.58
CA GLY A 53 -10.29 3.04 0.17
C GLY A 53 -8.99 3.23 -0.63
N LEU A 54 -7.91 2.53 -0.26
CA LEU A 54 -6.63 2.64 -0.96
C LEU A 54 -6.54 1.65 -2.12
N ILE A 55 -5.98 2.11 -3.24
CA ILE A 55 -5.53 1.28 -4.35
C ILE A 55 -4.03 1.06 -4.17
N VAL A 56 -3.66 -0.18 -3.90
CA VAL A 56 -2.25 -0.61 -3.84
C VAL A 56 -1.94 -1.43 -5.09
N SER A 57 -0.87 -1.08 -5.79
CA SER A 57 -0.37 -1.85 -6.94
C SER A 57 1.10 -2.18 -6.72
N PHE A 58 1.45 -3.44 -6.99
CA PHE A 58 2.82 -3.95 -6.88
C PHE A 58 3.36 -4.15 -8.29
N GLY A 59 4.20 -3.24 -8.75
CA GLY A 59 4.93 -3.36 -10.02
C GLY A 59 6.29 -4.03 -9.81
N ASP A 60 7.07 -4.15 -10.89
CA ASP A 60 8.37 -4.85 -10.85
C ASP A 60 9.41 -4.13 -9.98
N ASN A 61 9.40 -2.79 -10.00
CA ASN A 61 10.40 -1.96 -9.32
C ASN A 61 9.83 -1.14 -8.15
N VAL A 62 8.51 -0.95 -8.12
CA VAL A 62 7.86 -0.03 -7.18
C VAL A 62 6.52 -0.56 -6.71
N VAL A 63 6.11 -0.12 -5.53
CA VAL A 63 4.76 -0.23 -4.99
C VAL A 63 4.10 1.15 -5.11
N ASN A 64 2.98 1.24 -5.81
CA ASN A 64 2.19 2.47 -5.85
C ASN A 64 0.99 2.34 -4.92
N VAL A 65 0.69 3.44 -4.24
CA VAL A 65 -0.49 3.58 -3.37
C VAL A 65 -1.23 4.84 -3.80
N ALA A 66 -2.54 4.77 -3.93
CA ALA A 66 -3.38 5.92 -4.24
C ALA A 66 -4.71 5.87 -3.50
N TYR A 67 -5.33 7.03 -3.24
CA TYR A 67 -6.71 7.08 -2.78
C TYR A 67 -7.67 6.78 -3.93
N ASP A 68 -8.59 5.83 -3.73
CA ASP A 68 -9.73 5.64 -4.61
C ASP A 68 -10.76 6.73 -4.29
N ARG A 69 -10.72 7.84 -5.03
CA ARG A 69 -11.67 8.95 -4.87
C ARG A 69 -13.12 8.57 -5.19
N ASN A 70 -13.34 7.42 -5.83
CA ASN A 70 -14.67 6.88 -6.11
C ASN A 70 -15.07 5.79 -5.10
N PHE A 71 -14.26 5.57 -4.06
CA PHE A 71 -14.58 4.60 -3.03
C PHE A 71 -15.74 5.10 -2.17
N ASN A 72 -16.87 4.41 -2.29
CA ASN A 72 -18.02 4.56 -1.41
C ASN A 72 -18.13 3.26 -0.60
N PRO A 73 -17.78 3.24 0.70
CA PRO A 73 -17.93 2.05 1.52
C PRO A 73 -19.42 1.69 1.59
N ILE A 74 -19.78 0.49 1.14
CA ILE A 74 -21.13 -0.06 1.26
C ILE A 74 -21.32 -0.60 2.68
#